data_AF-A0AAW1Q9W1-F1
#
_entry.id   AF-A0AAW1Q9W1-F1
#
_cell.length_a   1.000
_cell.length_b   1.000
_cell.length_c   1.000
_cell.angle_alpha   90.00
_cell.angle_beta   90.00
_cell.angle_gamma   90.00
#
_symmetry.space_group_name_H-M   'P 1'
#
loop_
_entity.id
_entity.type
_entity.pdbx_description
1 polymer ?
#
loop_
_entity_poly.entity_id
_entity_poly.type
_entity_poly.pdbx_seq_one_letter_code
_entity_poly.pdbx_strand_id
1 'polypeptide(L)'
;MGKNDFLTPKAIANRIKSKGLQKLRWYCQMCGKQCRDENGFKCHLSSESHKRQMMVFGENPDRVVQGYSEEFENTFMEHLRRSHPYSRVSAKNVYNEYIADRHHIHMNSTHWLTLTDFVQHLGQKGLCKVDQTPKGWFIVLVQKDPRDDLITDKRTKRHRAEREEEERNQALINEQVERAHKRPRLDEEDADPSVPEEADEGAAELQRGEDAQPLAFSMQSHPAPDRPLADAERRVKQHDPGFMADDRGDEKEHAANGSGPGRPKSKMETIIEQERAAAAATASKAAANAAAAAAGKAASISSTKRVPWLLPGLVVKVVSKALQEHGYYKKKGVVTQLPSKYIGTICMQDSGDLIQVDQAELETVLPQPGSKVKVVKGQHRGQLAEMLKVDVSKFQAQVAIKGKEVLTLWLEYEDVCKVDSK
;
A
#
# COMPACT_ATOMS: atom_id res chain seq x y z
N MET A 1 61.68 -23.37 -8.76
CA MET A 1 60.63 -23.19 -7.73
C MET A 1 59.39 -23.97 -8.14
N GLY A 2 58.75 -24.72 -7.23
CA GLY A 2 57.55 -25.51 -7.57
C GLY A 2 56.33 -24.64 -7.90
N LYS A 3 55.57 -25.03 -8.92
CA LYS A 3 54.29 -24.39 -9.26
C LYS A 3 53.30 -24.60 -8.11
N ASN A 4 52.64 -23.53 -7.65
CA ASN A 4 51.65 -23.62 -6.57
C ASN A 4 50.29 -24.01 -7.17
N ASP A 5 50.15 -25.27 -7.57
CA ASP A 5 48.91 -25.77 -8.16
C ASP A 5 47.71 -25.66 -7.20
N PHE A 6 46.51 -25.63 -7.78
CA PHE A 6 45.24 -25.23 -7.14
C PHE A 6 44.88 -26.03 -5.86
N LEU A 7 45.40 -27.26 -5.72
CA LEU A 7 45.19 -28.15 -4.57
C LEU A 7 46.38 -28.21 -3.59
N THR A 8 47.46 -27.46 -3.81
CA THR A 8 48.60 -27.47 -2.87
C THR A 8 48.18 -26.97 -1.48
N PRO A 9 48.73 -27.52 -0.37
CA PRO A 9 48.39 -27.07 0.99
C PRO A 9 48.62 -25.56 1.19
N LYS A 10 49.59 -24.97 0.48
CA LYS A 10 49.87 -23.53 0.48
C LYS A 10 48.76 -22.73 -0.23
N ALA A 11 48.26 -23.19 -1.38
CA ALA A 11 47.12 -22.58 -2.07
C ALA A 11 45.82 -22.71 -1.26
N ILE A 12 45.57 -23.88 -0.65
CA ILE A 12 44.41 -24.13 0.22
C ILE A 12 44.49 -23.25 1.48
N ALA A 13 45.63 -23.21 2.17
CA ALA A 13 45.83 -22.35 3.34
C ALA A 13 45.66 -20.86 2.98
N ASN A 14 46.14 -20.42 1.82
CA ASN A 14 45.92 -19.06 1.34
C ASN A 14 44.42 -18.77 1.06
N ARG A 15 43.69 -19.73 0.49
CA ARG A 15 42.23 -19.64 0.24
C ARG A 15 41.42 -19.62 1.54
N ILE A 16 41.76 -20.46 2.52
CA ILE A 16 41.13 -20.44 3.86
C ILE A 16 41.43 -19.10 4.55
N LYS A 17 42.67 -18.63 4.49
CA LYS A 17 43.08 -17.34 5.05
C LYS A 17 42.50 -16.13 4.32
N SER A 18 42.01 -16.27 3.07
CA SER A 18 41.32 -15.21 2.33
C SER A 18 39.79 -15.25 2.46
N LYS A 19 39.21 -16.37 2.93
CA LYS A 19 37.76 -16.52 3.18
C LYS A 19 37.24 -15.72 4.39
N GLY A 20 38.10 -15.28 5.30
CA GLY A 20 37.70 -14.31 6.33
C GLY A 20 37.32 -12.97 5.71
N LEU A 21 36.39 -12.24 6.34
CA LEU A 21 35.95 -10.90 5.91
C LEU A 21 37.07 -9.87 6.17
N GLN A 22 38.09 -9.91 5.32
CA GLN A 22 39.23 -8.99 5.33
C GLN A 22 38.73 -7.57 5.08
N LYS A 23 39.13 -6.60 5.92
CA LYS A 23 38.78 -5.19 5.73
C LYS A 23 39.19 -4.75 4.32
N LEU A 24 38.24 -4.20 3.55
CA LEU A 24 38.40 -3.76 2.15
C LEU A 24 39.48 -2.68 1.91
N ARG A 25 40.15 -2.19 2.97
CA ARG A 25 41.22 -1.18 2.94
C ARG A 25 42.37 -1.50 1.95
N TRP A 26 42.58 -2.77 1.64
CA TRP A 26 43.69 -3.25 0.80
C TRP A 26 43.24 -3.80 -0.56
N TYR A 27 42.12 -3.32 -1.10
CA TYR A 27 41.60 -3.72 -2.41
C TYR A 27 42.02 -2.73 -3.52
N CYS A 28 42.38 -3.23 -4.70
CA CYS A 28 42.60 -2.41 -5.89
C CYS A 28 41.53 -2.74 -6.96
N GLN A 29 40.63 -1.79 -7.24
CA GLN A 29 39.58 -1.93 -8.26
C GLN A 29 40.16 -2.14 -9.65
N MET A 30 41.13 -1.31 -10.07
CA MET A 30 41.75 -1.37 -11.41
C MET A 30 42.35 -2.73 -11.75
N CYS A 31 42.76 -3.49 -10.74
CA CYS A 31 43.42 -4.77 -10.88
C CYS A 31 42.55 -5.95 -10.41
N GLY A 32 41.31 -5.70 -9.95
CA GLY A 32 40.43 -6.69 -9.32
C GLY A 32 41.02 -7.39 -8.08
N LYS A 33 42.03 -6.78 -7.44
CA LYS A 33 42.98 -7.50 -6.58
C LYS A 33 42.84 -7.12 -5.11
N GLN A 34 42.36 -8.06 -4.30
CA GLN A 34 42.44 -7.96 -2.85
C GLN A 34 43.86 -8.30 -2.37
N CYS A 35 44.60 -7.29 -1.92
CA CYS A 35 45.81 -7.46 -1.14
C CYS A 35 45.45 -7.78 0.32
N ARG A 36 46.39 -8.41 1.03
CA ARG A 36 46.15 -9.03 2.34
C ARG A 36 46.53 -8.13 3.51
N ASP A 37 47.46 -7.22 3.26
CA ASP A 37 48.21 -6.44 4.23
C ASP A 37 48.73 -5.15 3.56
N GLU A 38 49.19 -4.21 4.37
CA GLU A 38 49.69 -2.91 3.89
C GLU A 38 50.88 -3.05 2.93
N ASN A 39 51.82 -3.94 3.26
CA ASN A 39 53.02 -4.14 2.45
C ASN A 39 52.67 -4.84 1.13
N GLY A 40 51.80 -5.86 1.17
CA GLY A 40 51.25 -6.49 -0.03
C GLY A 40 50.53 -5.49 -0.96
N PHE A 41 49.82 -4.50 -0.42
CA PHE A 41 49.19 -3.45 -1.20
C PHE A 41 50.21 -2.44 -1.78
N LYS A 42 51.19 -1.99 -0.98
CA LYS A 42 52.28 -1.12 -1.48
C LYS A 42 53.10 -1.79 -2.59
N CYS A 43 53.46 -3.06 -2.42
CA CYS A 43 54.13 -3.86 -3.46
C CYS A 43 53.28 -4.01 -4.72
N HIS A 44 51.94 -4.09 -4.57
CA HIS A 44 51.03 -4.12 -5.71
C HIS A 44 50.99 -2.77 -6.44
N LEU A 45 50.87 -1.64 -5.74
CA LEU A 45 50.92 -0.31 -6.36
C LEU A 45 52.26 -0.06 -7.07
N SER A 46 53.38 -0.55 -6.51
CA SER A 46 54.69 -0.42 -7.15
C SER A 46 54.90 -1.34 -8.37
N SER A 47 54.06 -2.37 -8.54
CA SER A 47 54.24 -3.40 -9.57
C SER A 47 53.95 -2.88 -10.98
N GLU A 48 54.68 -3.43 -11.96
CA GLU A 48 54.55 -3.04 -13.37
C GLU A 48 53.14 -3.28 -13.93
N SER A 49 52.47 -4.36 -13.53
CA SER A 49 51.11 -4.65 -14.00
C SER A 49 50.08 -3.61 -13.55
N HIS A 50 50.16 -3.16 -12.29
CA HIS A 50 49.34 -2.05 -11.80
C HIS A 50 49.63 -0.76 -12.57
N LYS A 51 50.92 -0.40 -12.72
CA LYS A 51 51.36 0.79 -13.48
C LYS A 51 50.89 0.76 -14.94
N ARG A 52 50.94 -0.40 -15.59
CA ARG A 52 50.47 -0.59 -16.98
C ARG A 52 48.96 -0.39 -17.10
N GLN A 53 48.18 -0.93 -16.16
CA GLN A 53 46.73 -0.69 -16.09
C GLN A 53 46.40 0.77 -15.76
N MET A 54 47.24 1.45 -14.99
CA MET A 54 47.11 2.89 -14.70
C MET A 54 47.42 3.76 -15.94
N MET A 55 48.37 3.35 -16.80
CA MET A 55 48.61 4.02 -18.09
C MET A 55 47.42 3.84 -19.05
N VAL A 56 46.89 2.62 -19.19
CA VAL A 56 45.69 2.35 -20.02
C VAL A 56 44.47 3.12 -19.51
N PHE A 57 44.32 3.28 -18.19
CA PHE A 57 43.29 4.16 -17.62
C PHE A 57 43.53 5.64 -17.95
N GLY A 58 44.79 6.10 -17.89
CA GLY A 58 45.17 7.48 -18.21
C GLY A 58 44.94 7.87 -19.67
N GLU A 59 44.96 6.91 -20.60
CA GLU A 59 44.65 7.14 -22.01
C GLU A 59 43.15 7.41 -22.24
N ASN A 60 42.25 6.76 -21.50
CA ASN A 60 40.80 6.86 -21.70
C ASN A 60 40.03 6.69 -20.36
N PRO A 61 40.07 7.66 -19.43
CA PRO A 61 39.47 7.51 -18.10
C PRO A 61 37.94 7.36 -18.17
N ASP A 62 37.28 8.18 -18.97
CA ASP A 62 35.81 8.23 -19.04
C ASP A 62 35.20 6.90 -19.49
N ARG A 63 35.80 6.25 -20.50
CA ARG A 63 35.35 4.94 -21.01
C ARG A 63 35.43 3.85 -19.93
N VAL A 64 36.44 3.89 -19.07
CA VAL A 64 36.61 2.90 -18.00
C VAL A 64 35.63 3.18 -16.84
N VAL A 65 35.43 4.45 -16.47
CA VAL A 65 34.42 4.82 -15.45
C VAL A 65 33.00 4.51 -15.94
N GLN A 66 32.71 4.73 -17.22
CA GLN A 66 31.44 4.35 -17.82
C GLN A 66 31.24 2.83 -17.77
N GLY A 67 32.24 2.03 -18.17
CA GLY A 67 32.18 0.56 -18.08
C GLY A 67 31.91 0.07 -16.66
N TYR A 68 32.62 0.59 -15.65
CA TYR A 68 32.34 0.27 -14.24
C TYR A 68 30.96 0.72 -13.78
N SER A 69 30.44 1.83 -14.32
CA SER A 69 29.10 2.34 -13.98
C SER A 69 28.00 1.47 -14.59
N GLU A 70 28.16 1.01 -15.83
CA GLU A 70 27.26 0.05 -16.49
C GLU A 70 27.28 -1.32 -15.79
N GLU A 71 28.46 -1.84 -15.44
CA GLU A 71 28.59 -3.08 -14.66
C GLU A 71 27.99 -2.94 -13.25
N PHE A 72 28.19 -1.80 -12.57
CA PHE A 72 27.60 -1.52 -11.26
C PHE A 72 26.08 -1.44 -11.34
N GLU A 73 25.52 -0.72 -12.31
CA GLU A 73 24.06 -0.62 -12.49
C GLU A 73 23.47 -2.01 -12.76
N ASN A 74 24.06 -2.78 -13.68
CA ASN A 74 23.59 -4.12 -14.03
C ASN A 74 23.64 -5.08 -12.83
N THR A 75 24.76 -5.15 -12.11
CA THR A 75 24.93 -6.03 -10.95
C THR A 75 24.07 -5.62 -9.76
N PHE A 76 23.88 -4.31 -9.51
CA PHE A 76 22.96 -3.81 -8.49
C PHE A 76 21.51 -4.14 -8.85
N MET A 77 21.11 -3.95 -10.10
CA MET A 77 19.76 -4.28 -10.59
C MET A 77 19.48 -5.78 -10.59
N GLU A 78 20.47 -6.62 -10.88
CA GLU A 78 20.38 -8.08 -10.74
C GLU A 78 20.20 -8.49 -9.27
N HIS A 79 20.98 -7.92 -8.35
CA HIS A 79 20.83 -8.18 -6.92
C HIS A 79 19.46 -7.72 -6.39
N LEU A 80 18.97 -6.56 -6.85
CA LEU A 80 17.64 -6.04 -6.52
C LEU A 80 16.52 -6.96 -7.05
N ARG A 81 16.60 -7.42 -8.31
CA ARG A 81 15.69 -8.40 -8.91
C ARG A 81 15.66 -9.72 -8.14
N ARG A 82 16.82 -10.23 -7.74
CA ARG A 82 16.95 -11.51 -7.04
C ARG A 82 16.45 -11.45 -5.59
N SER A 83 16.73 -10.35 -4.89
CA SER A 83 16.50 -10.25 -3.44
C SER A 83 15.16 -9.62 -3.10
N HIS A 84 14.73 -8.61 -3.87
CA HIS A 84 13.57 -7.76 -3.54
C HIS A 84 12.70 -7.41 -4.77
N PRO A 85 12.17 -8.41 -5.51
CA PRO A 85 11.45 -8.19 -6.78
C PRO A 85 10.20 -7.30 -6.64
N TYR A 86 9.37 -7.55 -5.62
CA TYR A 86 8.09 -6.87 -5.38
C TYR A 86 8.08 -6.01 -4.11
N SER A 87 9.23 -5.86 -3.44
CA SER A 87 9.30 -5.25 -2.11
C SER A 87 9.73 -3.78 -2.17
N ARG A 88 9.19 -2.97 -1.25
CA ARG A 88 9.67 -1.60 -0.99
C ARG A 88 10.79 -1.66 0.03
N VAL A 89 12.02 -1.40 -0.40
CA VAL A 89 13.22 -1.58 0.44
C VAL A 89 14.00 -0.28 0.52
N SER A 90 14.67 -0.03 1.65
CA SER A 90 15.57 1.11 1.75
C SER A 90 16.81 0.86 0.89
N ALA A 91 17.17 1.84 0.05
CA ALA A 91 18.34 1.74 -0.83
C ALA A 91 19.64 1.44 -0.05
N LYS A 92 19.75 1.92 1.19
CA LYS A 92 20.90 1.64 2.07
C LYS A 92 21.02 0.16 2.42
N ASN A 93 19.90 -0.54 2.61
CA ASN A 93 19.93 -1.97 2.93
C ASN A 93 20.34 -2.78 1.71
N VAL A 94 19.75 -2.49 0.53
CA VAL A 94 20.13 -3.12 -0.74
C VAL A 94 21.62 -2.90 -1.05
N TYR A 95 22.13 -1.67 -0.82
CA TYR A 95 23.55 -1.38 -0.98
C TYR A 95 24.45 -2.14 0.01
N ASN A 96 24.03 -2.26 1.28
CA ASN A 96 24.74 -3.04 2.29
C ASN A 96 24.77 -4.55 1.97
N GLU A 97 23.71 -5.08 1.37
CA GLU A 97 23.66 -6.46 0.86
C GLU A 97 24.57 -6.63 -0.37
N TYR A 98 24.57 -5.66 -1.29
CA TYR A 98 25.43 -5.65 -2.48
C TYR A 98 26.93 -5.65 -2.11
N ILE A 99 27.36 -4.82 -1.16
CA ILE A 99 28.77 -4.77 -0.72
C ILE A 99 29.21 -6.00 0.12
N ALA A 100 28.28 -6.90 0.47
CA ALA A 100 28.63 -8.16 1.14
C ALA A 100 29.34 -9.13 0.19
N ASP A 101 29.08 -9.04 -1.12
CA ASP A 101 29.78 -9.83 -2.13
C ASP A 101 31.23 -9.33 -2.30
N ARG A 102 32.21 -10.24 -2.24
CA ARG A 102 33.64 -9.87 -2.27
C ARG A 102 34.09 -9.16 -3.55
N HIS A 103 33.38 -9.40 -4.66
CA HIS A 103 33.76 -8.93 -6.00
C HIS A 103 32.80 -7.84 -6.51
N HIS A 104 32.11 -7.13 -5.61
CA HIS A 104 31.29 -5.97 -5.96
C HIS A 104 32.16 -4.83 -6.50
N ILE A 105 31.58 -3.97 -7.35
CA ILE A 105 32.23 -2.74 -7.80
C ILE A 105 31.97 -1.67 -6.74
N HIS A 106 33.04 -1.07 -6.21
CA HIS A 106 32.87 -0.03 -5.21
C HIS A 106 32.33 1.26 -5.86
N MET A 107 31.36 1.90 -5.21
CA MET A 107 30.62 3.05 -5.77
C MET A 107 31.53 4.23 -6.16
N ASN A 108 32.59 4.49 -5.38
CA ASN A 108 33.65 5.46 -5.70
C ASN A 108 34.39 5.22 -7.04
N SER A 109 34.20 4.09 -7.70
CA SER A 109 34.78 3.76 -9.01
C SER A 109 33.79 3.94 -10.17
N THR A 110 32.62 4.49 -9.88
CA THR A 110 31.55 4.81 -10.84
C THR A 110 31.35 6.33 -10.91
N HIS A 111 30.51 6.81 -11.84
CA HIS A 111 30.13 8.23 -11.87
C HIS A 111 29.36 8.68 -10.62
N TRP A 112 28.71 7.77 -9.88
CA TRP A 112 27.89 8.10 -8.72
C TRP A 112 28.71 8.14 -7.44
N LEU A 113 29.07 9.34 -6.99
CA LEU A 113 29.83 9.54 -5.74
C LEU A 113 29.00 9.23 -4.47
N THR A 114 27.68 9.22 -4.57
CA THR A 114 26.77 8.98 -3.43
C THR A 114 25.63 8.04 -3.80
N LEU A 115 25.19 7.23 -2.84
CA LEU A 115 24.03 6.35 -3.01
C LEU A 115 22.76 7.12 -3.40
N THR A 116 22.63 8.36 -2.92
CA THR A 116 21.49 9.22 -3.20
C THR A 116 21.44 9.69 -4.65
N ASP A 117 22.60 9.91 -5.26
CA ASP A 117 22.72 10.30 -6.67
C ASP A 117 22.40 9.11 -7.59
N PHE A 118 22.97 7.93 -7.30
CA PHE A 118 22.64 6.69 -8.00
C PHE A 118 21.14 6.34 -7.93
N VAL A 119 20.51 6.47 -6.76
CA VAL A 119 19.08 6.22 -6.59
C VAL A 119 18.23 7.21 -7.39
N GLN A 120 18.62 8.48 -7.48
CA GLN A 120 17.94 9.46 -8.34
C GLN A 120 18.08 9.10 -9.83
N HIS A 121 19.26 8.67 -10.27
CA HIS A 121 19.47 8.17 -11.63
C HIS A 121 18.58 6.96 -11.97
N LEU A 122 18.45 5.97 -11.06
CA LEU A 122 17.53 4.83 -11.25
C LEU A 122 16.05 5.26 -11.37
N GLY A 123 15.67 6.34 -10.70
CA GLY A 123 14.36 6.96 -10.81
C GLY A 123 14.15 7.68 -12.15
N GLN A 124 15.13 8.46 -12.60
CA GLN A 124 15.11 9.15 -13.90
C GLN A 124 15.06 8.16 -15.07
N LYS A 125 15.80 7.05 -14.98
CA LYS A 125 15.80 5.96 -15.97
C LYS A 125 14.52 5.12 -15.95
N GLY A 126 13.61 5.34 -14.99
CA GLY A 126 12.33 4.65 -14.87
C GLY A 126 12.42 3.17 -14.47
N LEU A 127 13.61 2.69 -14.06
CA LEU A 127 13.84 1.29 -13.67
C LEU A 127 13.33 0.97 -12.26
N CYS A 128 13.38 1.96 -11.37
CA CYS A 128 12.90 1.85 -10.01
C CYS A 128 11.97 3.02 -9.69
N LYS A 129 10.87 2.76 -8.97
CA LYS A 129 10.10 3.82 -8.33
C LYS A 129 10.83 4.22 -7.04
N VAL A 130 11.15 5.51 -6.94
CA VAL A 130 11.96 6.08 -5.87
C VAL A 130 11.08 6.96 -4.99
N ASP A 131 11.02 6.64 -3.70
CA ASP A 131 10.28 7.41 -2.71
C ASP A 131 11.24 7.94 -1.63
N GLN A 132 11.31 9.27 -1.49
CA GLN A 132 12.06 9.92 -0.40
C GLN A 132 11.21 9.94 0.88
N THR A 133 11.79 9.56 2.01
CA THR A 133 11.14 9.62 3.34
C THR A 133 12.12 10.19 4.37
N PRO A 134 11.67 10.70 5.54
CA PRO A 134 12.58 11.14 6.60
C PRO A 134 13.46 10.01 7.19
N LYS A 135 13.16 8.74 6.90
CA LYS A 135 14.01 7.58 7.26
C LYS A 135 15.05 7.24 6.18
N GLY A 136 15.10 8.00 5.09
CA GLY A 136 15.98 7.78 3.95
C GLY A 136 15.23 7.43 2.66
N TRP A 137 16.00 7.05 1.65
CA TRP A 137 15.50 6.71 0.32
C TRP A 137 15.00 5.26 0.26
N PHE A 138 13.83 5.06 -0.34
CA PHE A 138 13.24 3.76 -0.61
C PHE A 138 13.12 3.55 -2.12
N ILE A 139 13.37 2.33 -2.55
CA ILE A 139 13.25 1.89 -3.94
C ILE A 139 12.29 0.71 -4.03
N VAL A 140 11.51 0.69 -5.12
CA VAL A 140 10.69 -0.43 -5.56
C VAL A 140 11.10 -0.72 -7.01
N LEU A 141 11.48 -1.96 -7.31
CA LEU A 141 11.79 -2.36 -8.67
C LEU A 141 10.52 -2.30 -9.55
N VAL A 142 10.64 -1.74 -10.75
CA VAL A 142 9.58 -1.84 -11.76
C VAL A 142 9.90 -3.02 -12.68
N GLN A 143 9.32 -4.19 -12.36
CA GLN A 143 9.34 -5.31 -13.32
C GLN A 143 8.37 -5.01 -14.46
N LYS A 144 8.89 -4.89 -15.69
CA LYS A 144 8.10 -5.14 -16.90
C LYS A 144 7.98 -6.65 -17.09
N ASP A 145 7.00 -7.26 -16.43
CA ASP A 145 6.60 -8.61 -16.79
C ASP A 145 5.78 -8.53 -18.10
N PRO A 146 6.06 -9.37 -19.11
CA PRO A 146 5.41 -9.27 -20.43
C PRO A 146 3.90 -9.53 -20.38
N ARG A 147 3.38 -10.06 -19.27
CA ARG A 147 1.94 -10.19 -19.01
C ARG A 147 1.28 -8.85 -18.71
N ASP A 148 1.95 -7.97 -17.97
CA ASP A 148 1.43 -6.65 -17.63
C ASP A 148 1.53 -5.70 -18.82
N ASP A 149 2.60 -5.81 -19.61
CA ASP A 149 2.67 -5.16 -20.93
C ASP A 149 1.45 -5.59 -21.79
N LEU A 150 1.16 -6.89 -21.95
CA LEU A 150 -0.03 -7.37 -22.69
C LEU A 150 -1.39 -6.92 -22.10
N ILE A 151 -1.51 -6.77 -20.78
CA ILE A 151 -2.73 -6.27 -20.13
C ILE A 151 -2.89 -4.76 -20.39
N THR A 152 -1.82 -3.99 -20.26
CA THR A 152 -1.83 -2.55 -20.58
C THR A 152 -2.10 -2.32 -22.07
N ASP A 153 -1.51 -3.11 -22.96
CA ASP A 153 -1.74 -3.02 -24.40
C ASP A 153 -3.19 -3.36 -24.80
N LYS A 154 -3.81 -4.35 -24.14
CA LYS A 154 -5.25 -4.64 -24.30
C LYS A 154 -6.10 -3.48 -23.76
N ARG A 155 -5.71 -2.88 -22.64
CA ARG A 155 -6.43 -1.76 -22.02
C ARG A 155 -6.33 -0.47 -22.84
N THR A 156 -5.17 -0.16 -23.43
CA THR A 156 -4.99 1.00 -24.31
C THR A 156 -5.69 0.80 -25.66
N LYS A 157 -5.68 -0.42 -26.22
CA LYS A 157 -6.48 -0.76 -27.42
C LYS A 157 -7.98 -0.62 -27.15
N ARG A 158 -8.47 -1.10 -26.01
CA ARG A 158 -9.86 -0.92 -25.58
C ARG A 158 -10.22 0.56 -25.40
N HIS A 159 -9.41 1.32 -24.66
CA HIS A 159 -9.65 2.76 -24.46
C HIS A 159 -9.57 3.56 -25.77
N ARG A 160 -8.75 3.13 -26.74
CA ARG A 160 -8.73 3.73 -28.07
C ARG A 160 -10.04 3.48 -28.82
N ALA A 161 -10.54 2.25 -28.81
CA ALA A 161 -11.83 1.91 -29.41
C ALA A 161 -13.01 2.64 -28.74
N GLU A 162 -13.03 2.70 -27.39
CA GLU A 162 -14.03 3.45 -26.63
C GLU A 162 -13.99 4.95 -26.99
N ARG A 163 -12.80 5.54 -27.14
CA ARG A 163 -12.65 6.94 -27.59
C ARG A 163 -13.11 7.18 -29.03
N GLU A 164 -12.78 6.27 -29.96
CA GLU A 164 -13.22 6.33 -31.36
C GLU A 164 -14.75 6.09 -31.51
N GLU A 165 -15.38 5.45 -30.52
CA GLU A 165 -16.84 5.32 -30.42
C GLU A 165 -17.48 6.56 -29.79
N GLU A 166 -16.90 7.11 -28.72
CA GLU A 166 -17.31 8.39 -28.12
C GLU A 166 -17.23 9.55 -29.12
N GLU A 167 -16.15 9.69 -29.88
CA GLU A 167 -16.00 10.75 -30.90
C GLU A 167 -17.06 10.61 -32.01
N ARG A 168 -17.43 9.38 -32.41
CA ARG A 168 -18.54 9.14 -33.36
C ARG A 168 -19.91 9.44 -32.76
N ASN A 169 -20.15 9.06 -31.51
CA ASN A 169 -21.42 9.31 -30.84
C ASN A 169 -21.62 10.81 -30.56
N GLN A 170 -20.56 11.53 -30.17
CA GLN A 170 -20.57 12.99 -30.03
C GLN A 170 -20.88 13.70 -31.35
N ALA A 171 -20.35 13.21 -32.49
CA ALA A 171 -20.71 13.75 -33.80
C ALA A 171 -22.21 13.58 -34.12
N LEU A 172 -22.78 12.39 -33.85
CA LEU A 172 -24.21 12.11 -34.04
C LEU A 172 -25.10 12.95 -33.13
N ILE A 173 -24.73 13.12 -31.85
CA ILE A 173 -25.45 13.97 -30.90
C ILE A 173 -25.38 15.44 -31.34
N ASN A 174 -24.21 15.93 -31.77
CA ASN A 174 -24.06 17.29 -32.29
C ASN A 174 -24.91 17.53 -33.54
N GLU A 175 -25.00 16.57 -34.46
CA GLU A 175 -25.88 16.68 -35.64
C GLU A 175 -27.37 16.73 -35.24
N GLN A 176 -27.79 15.93 -34.26
CA GLN A 176 -29.15 15.98 -33.72
C GLN A 176 -29.45 17.31 -33.01
N VAL A 177 -28.50 17.83 -32.24
CA VAL A 177 -28.60 19.15 -31.58
C VAL A 177 -28.65 20.27 -32.63
N GLU A 178 -27.81 20.25 -33.66
CA GLU A 178 -27.84 21.26 -34.72
C GLU A 178 -29.17 21.20 -35.50
N ARG A 179 -29.69 20.00 -35.79
CA ARG A 179 -31.01 19.81 -36.42
C ARG A 179 -32.15 20.32 -35.53
N ALA A 180 -32.07 20.11 -34.21
CA ALA A 180 -33.03 20.65 -33.25
C ALA A 180 -32.92 22.19 -33.11
N HIS A 181 -31.71 22.75 -33.25
CA HIS A 181 -31.46 24.20 -33.17
C HIS A 181 -31.78 24.94 -34.47
N LYS A 182 -31.78 24.23 -35.62
CA LYS A 182 -32.22 24.72 -36.94
C LYS A 182 -33.74 24.61 -37.16
N ARG A 183 -34.45 23.82 -36.35
CA ARG A 183 -35.91 24.01 -36.20
C ARG A 183 -36.10 25.28 -35.39
N PRO A 184 -36.59 26.40 -35.96
CA PRO A 184 -36.97 27.53 -35.14
C PRO A 184 -38.02 27.08 -34.12
N ARG A 185 -37.95 27.61 -32.91
CA ARG A 185 -39.11 27.64 -32.01
C ARG A 185 -40.12 28.62 -32.61
N LEU A 186 -40.90 28.15 -33.57
CA LEU A 186 -42.17 28.75 -33.92
C LEU A 186 -43.11 28.42 -32.77
N ASP A 187 -43.17 29.33 -31.80
CA ASP A 187 -44.24 29.52 -30.82
C ASP A 187 -43.81 30.63 -29.85
N GLU A 188 -43.89 31.89 -30.31
CA GLU A 188 -44.45 33.01 -29.56
C GLU A 188 -44.62 34.23 -30.49
N GLU A 189 -45.73 34.97 -30.27
CA GLU A 189 -46.16 36.22 -30.91
C GLU A 189 -46.79 36.16 -32.34
N ASP A 190 -48.12 36.39 -32.34
CA ASP A 190 -49.01 36.94 -33.37
C ASP A 190 -49.43 36.17 -34.64
N ALA A 191 -50.69 35.67 -34.64
CA ALA A 191 -51.50 35.44 -35.85
C ALA A 191 -53.03 35.58 -35.61
N ASP A 192 -53.64 36.54 -36.29
CA ASP A 192 -55.08 36.85 -36.40
C ASP A 192 -55.76 35.92 -37.45
N PRO A 193 -57.05 35.51 -37.34
CA PRO A 193 -57.59 34.43 -38.18
C PRO A 193 -58.39 34.89 -39.40
N SER A 194 -57.90 34.60 -40.62
CA SER A 194 -58.70 34.66 -41.86
C SER A 194 -58.24 33.67 -42.96
N VAL A 195 -59.20 32.87 -43.43
CA VAL A 195 -59.27 31.75 -44.43
C VAL A 195 -59.05 32.26 -45.90
N PRO A 196 -58.76 31.50 -47.01
CA PRO A 196 -58.84 30.05 -47.37
C PRO A 196 -57.53 29.34 -47.88
N GLU A 197 -57.36 28.00 -47.78
CA GLU A 197 -57.77 26.89 -48.71
C GLU A 197 -57.01 26.91 -50.06
N GLU A 198 -56.16 25.93 -50.45
CA GLU A 198 -56.45 24.53 -50.91
C GLU A 198 -55.15 23.66 -51.08
N ALA A 199 -55.30 22.32 -51.03
CA ALA A 199 -54.34 21.24 -51.41
C ALA A 199 -52.98 21.10 -50.64
N ASP A 200 -52.44 19.91 -50.31
CA ASP A 200 -52.70 18.53 -50.75
C ASP A 200 -52.38 17.46 -49.67
N GLU A 201 -52.98 16.27 -49.82
CA GLU A 201 -52.83 14.95 -49.17
C GLU A 201 -51.86 14.69 -47.98
N GLY A 202 -52.32 13.84 -47.02
CA GLY A 202 -51.41 12.82 -46.45
C GLY A 202 -51.50 12.42 -44.96
N ALA A 203 -52.44 12.91 -44.15
CA ALA A 203 -52.55 12.50 -42.74
C ALA A 203 -53.97 12.07 -42.34
N ALA A 204 -54.26 10.77 -42.47
CA ALA A 204 -55.54 10.20 -42.05
C ALA A 204 -55.64 10.15 -40.51
N GLU A 205 -56.43 11.05 -39.91
CA GLU A 205 -56.76 11.00 -38.49
C GLU A 205 -57.63 9.78 -38.18
N LEU A 206 -57.10 8.86 -37.38
CA LEU A 206 -57.83 7.67 -36.94
C LEU A 206 -58.81 8.01 -35.80
N GLN A 207 -60.00 8.49 -36.16
CA GLN A 207 -61.11 8.58 -35.21
C GLN A 207 -61.52 7.19 -34.71
N ARG A 208 -61.46 7.00 -33.38
CA ARG A 208 -61.95 5.80 -32.70
C ARG A 208 -63.46 5.90 -32.54
N GLY A 209 -64.22 5.20 -33.39
CA GLY A 209 -65.66 4.99 -33.17
C GLY A 209 -65.94 4.25 -31.85
N GLU A 210 -67.08 4.50 -31.24
CA GLU A 210 -67.38 4.16 -29.83
C GLU A 210 -67.61 2.67 -29.53
N ASP A 211 -67.54 1.78 -30.53
CA ASP A 211 -67.84 0.33 -30.40
C ASP A 211 -66.65 -0.59 -30.79
N ALA A 212 -65.49 -0.47 -30.11
CA ALA A 212 -64.34 -1.37 -30.36
C ALA A 212 -63.57 -1.78 -29.10
N GLN A 213 -63.37 -3.10 -28.94
CA GLN A 213 -62.61 -3.73 -27.85
C GLN A 213 -61.09 -3.39 -27.91
N PRO A 214 -60.36 -3.43 -26.77
CA PRO A 214 -58.94 -3.07 -26.75
C PRO A 214 -58.05 -4.08 -27.50
N LEU A 215 -57.21 -3.56 -28.39
CA LEU A 215 -56.20 -4.32 -29.14
C LEU A 215 -55.09 -4.85 -28.19
N ALA A 216 -55.00 -6.17 -28.05
CA ALA A 216 -53.97 -6.83 -27.26
C ALA A 216 -52.72 -7.13 -28.11
N PHE A 217 -51.60 -6.44 -27.83
CA PHE A 217 -50.31 -6.74 -28.44
C PHE A 217 -49.67 -7.96 -27.76
N SER A 218 -49.77 -9.13 -28.40
CA SER A 218 -49.17 -10.39 -27.95
C SER A 218 -47.66 -10.44 -28.22
N MET A 219 -46.85 -9.98 -27.28
CA MET A 219 -45.38 -10.13 -27.31
C MET A 219 -44.99 -11.59 -27.01
N GLN A 220 -44.66 -12.36 -28.05
CA GLN A 220 -44.30 -13.78 -27.95
C GLN A 220 -42.80 -13.97 -27.68
N SER A 221 -42.46 -14.62 -26.58
CA SER A 221 -41.09 -15.04 -26.24
C SER A 221 -40.86 -16.51 -26.55
N HIS A 222 -39.79 -16.83 -27.29
CA HIS A 222 -39.39 -18.22 -27.53
C HIS A 222 -38.65 -18.81 -26.29
N PRO A 223 -38.92 -20.07 -25.91
CA PRO A 223 -38.27 -20.73 -24.77
C PRO A 223 -36.88 -21.29 -25.11
N ALA A 224 -35.98 -21.32 -24.12
CA ALA A 224 -34.71 -22.03 -24.16
C ALA A 224 -34.85 -23.44 -23.51
N PRO A 225 -34.08 -24.47 -23.92
CA PRO A 225 -34.30 -25.86 -23.52
C PRO A 225 -33.66 -26.27 -22.19
N ASP A 226 -34.30 -27.25 -21.53
CA ASP A 226 -33.97 -27.80 -20.20
C ASP A 226 -32.67 -28.63 -20.10
N ARG A 227 -32.10 -28.67 -18.87
CA ARG A 227 -31.54 -29.87 -18.20
C ARG A 227 -31.59 -29.71 -16.65
N PRO A 228 -31.64 -30.80 -15.85
CA PRO A 228 -32.59 -30.86 -14.73
C PRO A 228 -32.03 -30.94 -13.29
N LEU A 229 -32.91 -30.61 -12.32
CA LEU A 229 -33.03 -31.04 -10.89
C LEU A 229 -31.77 -30.97 -9.98
N ALA A 230 -31.81 -30.48 -8.73
CA ALA A 230 -32.88 -29.93 -7.85
C ALA A 230 -32.19 -29.04 -6.75
N ASP A 231 -32.77 -28.55 -5.64
CA ASP A 231 -34.07 -28.73 -4.97
C ASP A 231 -34.36 -27.57 -3.95
N ALA A 232 -35.43 -27.70 -3.16
CA ALA A 232 -35.68 -27.09 -1.84
C ALA A 232 -35.87 -25.55 -1.68
N GLU A 233 -37.14 -25.13 -1.87
CA GLU A 233 -37.98 -24.36 -0.92
C GLU A 233 -37.73 -22.88 -0.50
N ARG A 234 -38.87 -22.14 -0.50
CA ARG A 234 -39.34 -21.15 0.51
C ARG A 234 -39.18 -19.61 0.32
N ARG A 235 -39.88 -19.10 -0.70
CA ARG A 235 -40.91 -18.02 -0.64
C ARG A 235 -41.01 -17.14 0.64
N VAL A 236 -40.88 -15.81 0.49
CA VAL A 236 -41.84 -14.74 0.89
C VAL A 236 -41.63 -13.50 -0.02
N LYS A 237 -42.68 -12.69 -0.26
CA LYS A 237 -42.77 -11.53 -1.18
C LYS A 237 -42.82 -10.16 -0.46
N GLN A 238 -42.84 -9.08 -1.27
CA GLN A 238 -43.27 -7.67 -1.05
C GLN A 238 -42.06 -6.70 -1.02
N HIS A 239 -41.82 -5.79 -1.97
CA HIS A 239 -42.64 -4.94 -2.88
C HIS A 239 -43.17 -3.65 -2.22
N ASP A 240 -42.53 -2.54 -2.61
CA ASP A 240 -42.91 -1.12 -2.45
C ASP A 240 -44.31 -0.83 -3.06
N PRO A 241 -45.03 0.26 -2.73
CA PRO A 241 -44.75 1.53 -3.42
C PRO A 241 -44.99 2.83 -2.62
N GLY A 242 -44.10 3.80 -2.81
CA GLY A 242 -44.44 5.04 -3.53
C GLY A 242 -45.41 6.06 -2.91
N PHE A 243 -44.83 7.12 -2.34
CA PHE A 243 -45.16 8.56 -2.53
C PHE A 243 -46.61 9.00 -2.91
N MET A 244 -47.26 9.75 -2.01
CA MET A 244 -48.03 10.98 -2.35
C MET A 244 -48.27 11.86 -1.08
N ALA A 245 -48.86 13.04 -1.25
CA ALA A 245 -48.69 14.21 -0.37
C ALA A 245 -49.87 14.55 0.58
N ASP A 246 -49.61 15.55 1.43
CA ASP A 246 -50.48 16.67 1.86
C ASP A 246 -50.92 16.83 3.34
N ASP A 247 -50.67 18.05 3.84
CA ASP A 247 -51.36 18.89 4.86
C ASP A 247 -51.42 18.59 6.40
N ARG A 248 -51.34 19.71 7.16
CA ARG A 248 -51.71 20.02 8.58
C ARG A 248 -50.84 19.64 9.81
N GLY A 249 -50.36 20.69 10.50
CA GLY A 249 -50.90 21.05 11.84
C GLY A 249 -49.92 21.29 13.02
N ASP A 250 -49.94 22.53 13.56
CA ASP A 250 -49.48 23.04 14.89
C ASP A 250 -48.02 22.81 15.39
N GLU A 251 -47.20 23.86 15.59
CA GLU A 251 -47.13 24.82 16.74
C GLU A 251 -46.66 24.15 18.06
N LYS A 252 -45.63 24.56 18.84
CA LYS A 252 -45.16 25.85 19.43
C LYS A 252 -43.71 25.67 19.99
N GLU A 253 -42.88 26.62 20.45
CA GLU A 253 -42.82 28.10 20.39
C GLU A 253 -41.36 28.61 20.64
N HIS A 254 -41.14 29.86 20.23
CA HIS A 254 -40.04 30.84 20.37
C HIS A 254 -38.89 30.73 21.40
N ALA A 255 -37.71 31.23 20.95
CA ALA A 255 -37.11 32.46 21.48
C ALA A 255 -36.49 33.29 20.33
N ALA A 256 -36.59 34.63 20.36
CA ALA A 256 -36.36 35.48 19.18
C ALA A 256 -35.52 36.76 19.44
N ASN A 257 -34.73 37.17 18.44
CA ASN A 257 -34.42 38.55 18.02
C ASN A 257 -33.33 38.51 16.91
N GLY A 258 -33.31 39.34 15.85
CA GLY A 258 -34.25 40.39 15.43
C GLY A 258 -33.52 41.48 14.61
N SER A 259 -34.09 41.91 13.47
CA SER A 259 -33.53 42.91 12.49
C SER A 259 -32.44 42.37 11.55
N GLY A 260 -32.36 42.70 10.25
CA GLY A 260 -33.16 43.55 9.34
C GLY A 260 -32.39 43.69 8.00
N PRO A 261 -33.03 43.86 6.82
CA PRO A 261 -32.38 43.61 5.53
C PRO A 261 -31.37 44.71 5.11
N GLY A 262 -30.15 44.28 4.79
CA GLY A 262 -29.04 45.15 4.37
C GLY A 262 -29.00 45.47 2.87
N ARG A 263 -28.70 46.74 2.58
CA ARG A 263 -28.43 47.36 1.27
C ARG A 263 -27.46 46.54 0.38
N PRO A 264 -27.59 46.57 -0.97
CA PRO A 264 -26.70 45.81 -1.86
C PRO A 264 -25.23 46.21 -1.69
N LYS A 265 -24.38 45.19 -1.44
CA LYS A 265 -22.93 45.34 -1.24
C LYS A 265 -22.22 45.81 -2.52
N SER A 266 -21.14 46.57 -2.36
CA SER A 266 -20.34 47.07 -3.48
C SER A 266 -19.38 45.99 -4.02
N LYS A 267 -18.98 46.09 -5.30
CA LYS A 267 -18.07 45.14 -5.97
C LYS A 267 -16.72 44.93 -5.24
N MET A 268 -16.27 45.91 -4.46
CA MET A 268 -15.04 45.83 -3.66
C MET A 268 -15.20 44.84 -2.48
N GLU A 269 -16.38 44.83 -1.87
CA GLU A 269 -16.67 44.02 -0.68
C GLU A 269 -16.80 42.54 -1.05
N THR A 270 -17.45 42.24 -2.18
CA THR A 270 -17.57 40.87 -2.70
C THR A 270 -16.23 40.23 -3.03
N ILE A 271 -15.22 41.01 -3.44
CA ILE A 271 -13.87 40.49 -3.75
C ILE A 271 -13.14 40.13 -2.46
N ILE A 272 -13.18 40.98 -1.43
CA ILE A 272 -12.56 40.71 -0.12
C ILE A 272 -13.23 39.51 0.57
N GLU A 273 -14.54 39.35 0.41
CA GLU A 273 -15.30 38.21 0.96
C GLU A 273 -14.98 36.91 0.20
N GLN A 274 -14.74 36.97 -1.12
CA GLN A 274 -14.23 35.85 -1.92
C GLN A 274 -12.77 35.48 -1.56
N GLU A 275 -11.88 36.45 -1.35
CA GLU A 275 -10.50 36.18 -0.89
C GLU A 275 -10.47 35.56 0.52
N ARG A 276 -11.30 36.05 1.45
CA ARG A 276 -11.45 35.43 2.78
C ARG A 276 -12.04 34.02 2.71
N ALA A 277 -13.02 33.77 1.84
CA ALA A 277 -13.54 32.42 1.60
C ALA A 277 -12.48 31.48 1.00
N ALA A 278 -11.66 31.96 0.06
CA ALA A 278 -10.54 31.21 -0.50
C ALA A 278 -9.44 30.93 0.53
N ALA A 279 -9.14 31.89 1.42
CA ALA A 279 -8.22 31.71 2.55
C ALA A 279 -8.76 30.70 3.58
N ALA A 280 -10.06 30.75 3.90
CA ALA A 280 -10.71 29.77 4.78
C ALA A 280 -10.74 28.36 4.16
N ALA A 281 -10.95 28.25 2.85
CA ALA A 281 -10.94 26.97 2.12
C ALA A 281 -9.53 26.36 2.02
N THR A 282 -8.49 27.19 1.83
CA THR A 282 -7.09 26.72 1.84
C THR A 282 -6.64 26.34 3.25
N ALA A 283 -7.02 27.09 4.29
CA ALA A 283 -6.81 26.71 5.69
C ALA A 283 -7.51 25.38 6.05
N SER A 284 -8.75 25.19 5.60
CA SER A 284 -9.49 23.94 5.83
C SER A 284 -8.87 22.74 5.10
N LYS A 285 -8.37 22.92 3.87
CA LYS A 285 -7.59 21.90 3.15
C LYS A 285 -6.25 21.60 3.84
N ALA A 286 -5.58 22.60 4.40
CA ALA A 286 -4.36 22.41 5.18
C ALA A 286 -4.61 21.62 6.47
N ALA A 287 -5.70 21.93 7.19
CA ALA A 287 -6.12 21.18 8.39
C ALA A 287 -6.50 19.72 8.06
N ALA A 288 -7.23 19.49 6.97
CA ALA A 288 -7.56 18.14 6.49
C ALA A 288 -6.30 17.33 6.11
N ASN A 289 -5.33 17.95 5.43
CA ASN A 289 -4.06 17.32 5.09
C ASN A 289 -3.19 17.04 6.33
N ALA A 290 -3.23 17.91 7.36
CA ALA A 290 -2.56 17.67 8.63
C ALA A 290 -3.17 16.49 9.40
N ALA A 291 -4.50 16.36 9.42
CA ALA A 291 -5.21 15.22 9.99
C ALA A 291 -4.89 13.91 9.23
N ALA A 292 -4.86 13.96 7.90
CA ALA A 292 -4.46 12.83 7.06
C ALA A 292 -2.99 12.41 7.28
N ALA A 293 -2.08 13.37 7.50
CA ALA A 293 -0.68 13.10 7.83
C ALA A 293 -0.49 12.48 9.22
N ALA A 294 -1.34 12.84 10.20
CA ALA A 294 -1.37 12.20 11.51
C ALA A 294 -1.83 10.74 11.41
N ALA A 295 -2.90 10.47 10.67
CA ALA A 295 -3.37 9.10 10.38
C ALA A 295 -2.32 8.27 9.60
N GLY A 296 -1.63 8.88 8.63
CA GLY A 296 -0.58 8.24 7.83
C GLY A 296 0.64 7.78 8.65
N LYS A 297 0.95 8.45 9.76
CA LYS A 297 2.03 8.02 10.68
C LYS A 297 1.71 6.69 11.35
N ALA A 298 0.47 6.48 11.79
CA ALA A 298 0.02 5.22 12.39
C ALA A 298 -0.05 4.06 11.38
N ALA A 299 -0.38 4.36 10.12
CA ALA A 299 -0.46 3.37 9.03
C ALA A 299 0.91 2.81 8.58
N SER A 300 2.02 3.52 8.85
CA SER A 300 3.35 3.17 8.34
C SER A 300 4.04 1.94 8.99
N ILE A 301 3.32 1.17 9.82
CA ILE A 301 3.81 -0.04 10.51
C ILE A 301 2.80 -1.19 10.34
N SER A 302 2.33 -1.50 9.13
CA SER A 302 1.42 -2.65 8.87
C SER A 302 1.27 -3.06 7.39
N SER A 303 2.33 -3.49 6.70
CA SER A 303 2.21 -4.17 5.39
C SER A 303 2.53 -5.66 5.39
N THR A 304 2.93 -6.22 6.54
CA THR A 304 2.47 -7.57 6.91
C THR A 304 1.07 -7.42 7.50
N LYS A 305 0.17 -8.37 7.24
CA LYS A 305 -1.13 -8.42 7.96
C LYS A 305 -0.81 -8.53 9.44
N ARG A 306 -0.98 -7.46 10.24
CA ARG A 306 -0.84 -7.51 11.70
C ARG A 306 -1.72 -8.67 12.18
N VAL A 307 -1.10 -9.73 12.70
CA VAL A 307 -1.88 -10.85 13.23
C VAL A 307 -2.42 -10.39 14.58
N PRO A 308 -3.76 -10.35 14.77
CA PRO A 308 -4.31 -10.05 16.08
C PRO A 308 -3.91 -11.20 17.00
N TRP A 309 -3.20 -10.95 18.09
CA TRP A 309 -2.75 -11.99 19.04
C TRP A 309 -3.42 -11.88 20.41
N LEU A 310 -3.98 -10.70 20.73
CA LEU A 310 -4.64 -10.46 22.00
C LEU A 310 -5.85 -11.39 22.20
N LEU A 311 -6.01 -11.88 23.43
CA LEU A 311 -7.10 -12.76 23.88
C LEU A 311 -7.53 -12.31 25.29
N PRO A 312 -8.81 -12.50 25.69
CA PRO A 312 -9.25 -12.25 27.06
C PRO A 312 -8.62 -13.26 28.03
N GLY A 313 -8.43 -12.83 29.28
CA GLY A 313 -7.80 -13.63 30.35
C GLY A 313 -6.28 -13.73 30.27
N LEU A 314 -5.62 -12.91 29.44
CA LEU A 314 -4.15 -12.85 29.38
C LEU A 314 -3.59 -11.82 30.37
N VAL A 315 -2.46 -12.13 31.01
CA VAL A 315 -1.67 -11.15 31.76
C VAL A 315 -0.64 -10.53 30.82
N VAL A 316 -0.79 -9.24 30.56
CA VAL A 316 0.08 -8.46 29.67
C VAL A 316 0.82 -7.38 30.45
N LYS A 317 1.92 -6.89 29.87
CA LYS A 317 2.71 -5.79 30.43
C LYS A 317 2.64 -4.59 29.49
N VAL A 318 2.35 -3.42 30.03
CA VAL A 318 2.17 -2.19 29.23
C VAL A 318 3.55 -1.59 28.95
N VAL A 319 3.88 -1.39 27.68
CA VAL A 319 5.17 -0.81 27.23
C VAL A 319 5.01 0.51 26.47
N SER A 320 3.79 1.05 26.42
CA SER A 320 3.51 2.39 25.87
C SER A 320 4.36 3.48 26.50
N LYS A 321 5.03 4.28 25.66
CA LYS A 321 5.74 5.50 26.10
C LYS A 321 4.78 6.65 26.38
N ALA A 322 3.61 6.69 25.73
CA ALA A 322 2.60 7.73 25.98
C ALA A 322 2.00 7.56 27.38
N LEU A 323 1.70 6.33 27.79
CA LEU A 323 1.20 6.02 29.14
C LEU A 323 2.29 6.05 30.23
N GLN A 324 3.51 6.53 29.92
CA GLN A 324 4.55 6.78 30.92
C GLN A 324 4.20 7.99 31.79
N GLU A 325 3.57 9.02 31.23
CA GLU A 325 3.12 10.22 31.96
C GLU A 325 2.07 9.88 33.02
N HIS A 326 1.22 8.89 32.73
CA HIS A 326 0.23 8.35 33.67
C HIS A 326 0.78 7.23 34.58
N GLY A 327 2.07 6.92 34.53
CA GLY A 327 2.70 5.96 35.44
C GLY A 327 2.30 4.48 35.23
N TYR A 328 1.80 4.11 34.05
CA TYR A 328 1.45 2.72 33.70
C TYR A 328 2.59 1.95 32.99
N TYR A 329 3.67 2.64 32.63
CA TYR A 329 4.81 2.05 31.93
C TYR A 329 5.45 0.90 32.74
N LYS A 330 5.65 -0.26 32.09
CA LYS A 330 6.16 -1.53 32.64
C LYS A 330 5.30 -2.21 33.72
N LYS A 331 4.13 -1.67 34.05
CA LYS A 331 3.17 -2.34 34.95
C LYS A 331 2.44 -3.49 34.25
N LYS A 332 1.88 -4.40 35.05
CA LYS A 332 1.14 -5.59 34.59
C LYS A 332 -0.37 -5.35 34.70
N GLY A 333 -1.12 -5.95 33.78
CA GLY A 333 -2.58 -5.92 33.80
C GLY A 333 -3.19 -7.14 33.13
N VAL A 334 -4.48 -7.36 33.36
CA VAL A 334 -5.25 -8.50 32.85
C VAL A 334 -6.20 -8.02 31.76
N VAL A 335 -6.12 -8.62 30.57
CA VAL A 335 -7.03 -8.34 29.45
C VAL A 335 -8.42 -8.83 29.81
N THR A 336 -9.35 -7.92 30.08
CA THR A 336 -10.71 -8.23 30.52
C THR A 336 -11.65 -8.42 29.33
N GLN A 337 -11.63 -7.48 28.38
CA GLN A 337 -12.47 -7.49 27.17
C GLN A 337 -11.72 -7.01 25.94
N LEU A 338 -12.18 -7.42 24.76
CA LEU A 338 -11.64 -7.01 23.45
C LEU A 338 -12.71 -6.27 22.65
N PRO A 339 -12.80 -4.93 22.73
CA PRO A 339 -13.71 -4.15 21.88
C PRO A 339 -13.35 -4.23 20.39
N SER A 340 -12.08 -4.53 20.05
CA SER A 340 -11.61 -4.73 18.69
C SER A 340 -10.59 -5.86 18.62
N LYS A 341 -10.33 -6.36 17.40
CA LYS A 341 -9.34 -7.44 17.17
C LYS A 341 -7.91 -7.07 17.59
N TYR A 342 -7.61 -5.76 17.68
CA TYR A 342 -6.28 -5.23 18.01
C TYR A 342 -6.24 -4.42 19.31
N ILE A 343 -7.39 -4.05 19.89
CA ILE A 343 -7.47 -3.18 21.07
C ILE A 343 -8.12 -3.97 22.21
N GLY A 344 -7.45 -4.00 23.36
CA GLY A 344 -7.94 -4.64 24.58
C GLY A 344 -8.23 -3.63 25.69
N THR A 345 -9.26 -3.90 26.47
CA THR A 345 -9.49 -3.25 27.77
C THR A 345 -8.77 -4.07 28.84
N ILE A 346 -7.83 -3.43 29.52
CA ILE A 346 -6.91 -4.05 30.48
C ILE A 346 -7.21 -3.49 31.86
N CYS A 347 -7.41 -4.37 32.83
CA CYS A 347 -7.47 -4.01 34.24
C CYS A 347 -6.05 -4.05 34.82
N MET A 348 -5.53 -2.92 35.30
CA MET A 348 -4.19 -2.82 35.87
C MET A 348 -4.11 -3.52 37.23
N GLN A 349 -3.11 -4.38 37.42
CA GLN A 349 -3.02 -5.18 38.65
C GLN A 349 -2.66 -4.35 39.89
N ASP A 350 -1.93 -3.24 39.70
CA ASP A 350 -1.43 -2.41 40.80
C ASP A 350 -2.44 -1.34 41.26
N SER A 351 -3.31 -0.86 40.36
CA SER A 351 -4.22 0.27 40.64
C SER A 351 -5.70 -0.04 40.39
N GLY A 352 -6.04 -1.13 39.70
CA GLY A 352 -7.41 -1.50 39.36
C GLY A 352 -8.02 -0.73 38.17
N ASP A 353 -7.29 0.24 37.60
CA ASP A 353 -7.79 1.06 36.49
C ASP A 353 -8.01 0.25 35.22
N LEU A 354 -9.07 0.61 34.48
CA LEU A 354 -9.43 0.04 33.19
C LEU A 354 -8.91 0.95 32.06
N ILE A 355 -7.88 0.49 31.35
CA ILE A 355 -7.27 1.22 30.22
C ILE A 355 -7.51 0.49 28.90
N GLN A 356 -7.77 1.25 27.82
CA GLN A 356 -7.86 0.71 26.47
C GLN A 356 -6.55 0.91 25.72
N VAL A 357 -5.94 -0.18 25.25
CA VAL A 357 -4.59 -0.17 24.66
C VAL A 357 -4.54 -1.08 23.43
N ASP A 358 -3.84 -0.65 22.37
CA ASP A 358 -3.55 -1.47 21.18
C ASP A 358 -2.49 -2.53 21.52
N GLN A 359 -2.62 -3.74 20.96
CA GLN A 359 -1.67 -4.83 21.10
C GLN A 359 -0.22 -4.47 20.70
N ALA A 360 0.00 -3.40 19.93
CA ALA A 360 1.33 -2.88 19.60
C ALA A 360 2.06 -2.23 20.80
N GLU A 361 1.33 -1.84 21.84
CA GLU A 361 1.89 -1.22 23.06
C GLU A 361 1.92 -2.18 24.26
N LEU A 362 1.71 -3.48 24.00
CA LEU A 362 1.63 -4.55 24.99
C LEU A 362 2.72 -5.61 24.74
N GLU A 363 3.29 -6.11 25.82
CA GLU A 363 4.29 -7.18 25.84
C GLU A 363 3.67 -8.43 26.48
N THR A 364 3.92 -9.61 25.92
CA THR A 364 3.51 -10.89 26.52
C THR A 364 4.29 -11.14 27.81
N VAL A 365 3.61 -11.67 28.83
CA VAL A 365 4.27 -12.03 30.10
C VAL A 365 4.43 -13.54 30.16
N LEU A 366 5.66 -14.02 30.32
CA LEU A 366 5.96 -15.42 30.59
C LEU A 366 5.98 -15.68 32.11
N PRO A 367 5.20 -16.67 32.62
CA PRO A 367 5.29 -17.09 34.01
C PRO A 367 6.50 -18.01 34.23
N GLN A 368 6.66 -18.52 35.46
CA GLN A 368 7.64 -19.56 35.77
C GLN A 368 7.23 -20.92 35.18
N PRO A 369 8.17 -21.83 34.87
CA PRO A 369 7.88 -23.21 34.54
C PRO A 369 6.93 -23.89 35.54
N GLY A 370 6.06 -24.79 35.06
CA GLY A 370 4.94 -25.37 35.80
C GLY A 370 3.66 -24.52 35.78
N SER A 371 3.70 -23.29 35.28
CA SER A 371 2.51 -22.43 35.19
C SER A 371 1.71 -22.63 33.90
N LYS A 372 0.39 -22.37 33.99
CA LYS A 372 -0.52 -22.34 32.83
C LYS A 372 -0.25 -21.12 31.95
N VAL A 373 -0.21 -21.35 30.65
CA VAL A 373 -0.06 -20.36 29.58
C VAL A 373 -1.07 -20.63 28.46
N LYS A 374 -1.26 -19.65 27.57
CA LYS A 374 -2.09 -19.77 26.37
C LYS A 374 -1.25 -19.42 25.15
N VAL A 375 -1.42 -20.19 24.10
CA VAL A 375 -0.79 -19.91 22.80
C VAL A 375 -1.57 -18.79 22.12
N VAL A 376 -0.92 -17.70 21.75
CA VAL A 376 -1.58 -16.47 21.22
C VAL A 376 -1.45 -16.30 19.70
N LYS A 377 -0.48 -16.97 19.09
CA LYS A 377 -0.19 -16.98 17.64
C LYS A 377 0.02 -18.41 17.14
N GLY A 378 0.15 -18.59 15.82
CA GLY A 378 0.37 -19.90 15.20
C GLY A 378 -0.87 -20.82 15.18
N GLN A 379 -0.65 -22.08 14.81
CA GLN A 379 -1.71 -23.08 14.56
C GLN A 379 -2.52 -23.46 15.81
N HIS A 380 -1.90 -23.42 16.99
CA HIS A 380 -2.51 -23.79 18.27
C HIS A 380 -3.12 -22.60 19.03
N ARG A 381 -3.35 -21.47 18.35
CA ARG A 381 -3.89 -20.25 18.96
C ARG A 381 -5.16 -20.52 19.78
N GLY A 382 -5.17 -19.99 21.00
CA GLY A 382 -6.27 -20.10 21.96
C GLY A 382 -6.20 -21.33 22.85
N GLN A 383 -5.35 -22.32 22.54
CA GLN A 383 -5.20 -23.53 23.36
C GLN A 383 -4.43 -23.24 24.65
N LEU A 384 -4.88 -23.88 25.73
CA LEU A 384 -4.21 -23.84 27.04
C LEU A 384 -3.05 -24.84 27.03
N ALA A 385 -1.91 -24.41 27.57
CA ALA A 385 -0.70 -25.18 27.67
C ALA A 385 -0.01 -24.96 29.02
N GLU A 386 0.94 -25.83 29.34
CA GLU A 386 1.74 -25.76 30.56
C GLU A 386 3.20 -25.51 30.17
N MET A 387 3.85 -24.54 30.82
CA MET A 387 5.24 -24.21 30.51
C MET A 387 6.19 -25.24 31.14
N LEU A 388 7.04 -25.88 30.34
CA LEU A 388 8.03 -26.85 30.83
C LEU A 388 9.41 -26.22 31.04
N LYS A 389 9.90 -25.46 30.06
CA LYS A 389 11.26 -24.92 30.06
C LYS A 389 11.33 -23.63 29.24
N VAL A 390 12.30 -22.79 29.57
CA VAL A 390 12.60 -21.54 28.85
C VAL A 390 14.06 -21.61 28.38
N ASP A 391 14.31 -21.36 27.09
CA ASP A 391 15.64 -21.19 26.51
C ASP A 391 15.89 -19.72 26.19
N VAL A 392 16.71 -19.09 27.04
CA VAL A 392 17.09 -17.67 26.95
C VAL A 392 17.99 -17.39 25.73
N SER A 393 18.70 -18.40 25.21
CA SER A 393 19.62 -18.21 24.08
C SER A 393 18.91 -18.07 22.73
N LYS A 394 17.72 -18.66 22.61
CA LYS A 394 16.90 -18.68 21.39
C LYS A 394 15.58 -17.91 21.51
N PHE A 395 15.28 -17.34 22.67
CA PHE A 395 14.00 -16.68 22.97
C PHE A 395 12.79 -17.61 22.74
N GLN A 396 12.93 -18.89 23.11
CA GLN A 396 11.91 -19.92 22.92
C GLN A 396 11.51 -20.57 24.25
N ALA A 397 10.21 -20.78 24.43
CA ALA A 397 9.62 -21.51 25.55
C ALA A 397 9.10 -22.87 25.08
N GLN A 398 9.45 -23.92 25.81
CA GLN A 398 8.91 -25.25 25.64
C GLN A 398 7.57 -25.33 26.38
N VAL A 399 6.49 -25.62 25.66
CA VAL A 399 5.13 -25.75 26.21
C VAL A 399 4.55 -27.13 25.91
N ALA A 400 3.80 -27.67 26.87
CA ALA A 400 3.00 -28.88 26.73
C ALA A 400 1.52 -28.50 26.56
N ILE A 401 0.99 -28.70 25.36
CA ILE A 401 -0.42 -28.42 25.06
C ILE A 401 -1.26 -29.63 25.46
N LYS A 402 -2.28 -29.40 26.31
CA LYS A 402 -3.18 -30.45 26.80
C LYS A 402 -4.37 -30.60 25.85
N GLY A 403 -4.20 -31.45 24.83
CA GLY A 403 -5.24 -31.86 23.88
C GLY A 403 -5.76 -33.28 24.17
N LYS A 404 -6.11 -34.03 23.12
CA LYS A 404 -6.34 -35.49 23.21
C LYS A 404 -5.05 -36.27 23.53
N GLU A 405 -3.93 -35.72 23.10
CA GLU A 405 -2.57 -36.17 23.44
C GLU A 405 -1.77 -34.95 23.95
N VAL A 406 -0.69 -35.21 24.71
CA VAL A 406 0.17 -34.16 25.25
C VAL A 406 1.22 -33.77 24.22
N LEU A 407 0.93 -32.74 23.43
CA LEU A 407 1.84 -32.25 22.40
C LEU A 407 2.86 -31.29 23.00
N THR A 408 4.15 -31.62 22.92
CA THR A 408 5.24 -30.76 23.42
C THR A 408 5.88 -30.00 22.26
N LEU A 409 5.84 -28.66 22.31
CA LEU A 409 6.34 -27.78 21.26
C LEU A 409 7.30 -26.72 21.82
N TRP A 410 8.22 -26.26 20.98
CA TRP A 410 9.00 -25.05 21.21
C TRP A 410 8.32 -23.89 20.47
N LEU A 411 7.97 -22.83 21.18
CA LEU A 411 7.31 -21.63 20.65
C LEU A 411 8.11 -20.39 21.06
N GLU A 412 8.01 -19.31 20.28
CA GLU A 412 8.68 -18.04 20.60
C GLU A 412 7.97 -17.30 21.75
N TYR A 413 8.70 -16.41 22.43
CA TYR A 413 8.14 -15.65 23.58
C TYR A 413 6.94 -14.76 23.20
N GLU A 414 6.83 -14.32 21.95
CA GLU A 414 5.65 -13.58 21.47
C GLU A 414 4.42 -14.46 21.20
N ASP A 415 4.61 -15.78 21.09
CA ASP A 415 3.56 -16.75 20.75
C ASP A 415 2.90 -17.36 21.99
N VAL A 416 3.45 -17.11 23.19
CA VAL A 416 3.01 -17.67 24.48
C VAL A 416 2.80 -16.55 25.49
N CYS A 417 1.68 -16.58 26.20
CA CYS A 417 1.37 -15.59 27.24
C CYS A 417 0.76 -16.23 28.49
N LYS A 418 1.04 -15.66 29.66
CA LYS A 418 0.45 -16.07 30.95
C LYS A 418 -1.07 -15.91 30.92
N VAL A 419 -1.77 -16.91 31.43
CA VAL A 419 -3.21 -16.83 31.71
C VAL A 419 -3.43 -16.38 33.13
N ASP A 420 -4.34 -15.44 33.36
CA ASP A 420 -4.78 -15.15 34.72
C ASP A 420 -5.61 -16.32 35.26
N SER A 421 -5.35 -16.73 36.50
CA SER A 421 -5.93 -17.95 37.08
C SER A 421 -7.09 -17.64 38.04
N LYS A 422 -7.79 -16.53 37.78
CA LYS A 422 -8.99 -16.08 38.50
C LYS A 422 -10.27 -16.57 37.84
#